data_AF-A0A916FCV4-F1
#
_entry.id   AF-A0A916FCV4-F1
#
_cell.length_a   1.000
_cell.length_b   1.000
_cell.length_c   1.000
_cell.angle_alpha   90.00
_cell.angle_beta   90.00
_cell.angle_gamma   90.00
#
_symmetry.space_group_name_H-M   'P 1'
#
loop_
_entity.id
_entity.type
_entity.pdbx_description
1 polymer ?
#
loop_
_entity_poly.entity_id
_entity_poly.type
_entity_poly.pdbx_seq_one_letter_code
_entity_poly.pdbx_strand_id
1 'polypeptide(L)'
;MIEITVATIIITVIIVLTLRNTKRVALENPLILNRTGQYHAILAPKLNVAQTFVETVAKQLSDMREANQDSATQCFEVRDPEAAKLGQDLYLLAITMRNGLLYFQAVTPDQPNGNPEVHRHKLLEAAHNALARIPVAGTHNDGMDEHVIASASRAAHQLGIQLRKID
;
A
#
# COMPACT_ATOMS: atom_id res chain seq x y z
N MET A 1 47.72 3.84 -3.53
CA MET A 1 46.63 3.30 -2.66
C MET A 1 45.32 4.09 -2.78
N ILE A 2 45.35 5.42 -2.86
CA ILE A 2 44.14 6.27 -2.96
C ILE A 2 43.37 6.08 -4.28
N GLU A 3 44.06 5.94 -5.43
CA GLU A 3 43.39 5.74 -6.73
C GLU A 3 42.56 4.45 -6.80
N ILE A 4 43.07 3.35 -6.23
CA ILE A 4 42.37 2.06 -6.21
C ILE A 4 41.12 2.15 -5.34
N THR A 5 41.16 2.87 -4.21
CA THR A 5 39.99 3.05 -3.32
C THR A 5 38.91 3.89 -3.99
N VAL A 6 39.28 4.97 -4.68
CA VAL A 6 38.33 5.82 -5.41
C VAL A 6 37.67 5.05 -6.55
N ALA A 7 38.44 4.30 -7.35
CA ALA A 7 37.91 3.48 -8.42
C ALA A 7 36.90 2.43 -7.91
N THR A 8 37.18 1.81 -6.77
CA THR A 8 36.29 0.80 -6.16
C THR A 8 34.96 1.40 -5.69
N ILE A 9 34.99 2.60 -5.10
CA ILE A 9 33.77 3.31 -4.67
C ILE A 9 32.92 3.68 -5.88
N ILE A 10 33.51 4.23 -6.94
CA ILE A 10 32.79 4.61 -8.16
C ILE A 10 32.12 3.39 -8.80
N ILE A 11 32.83 2.27 -8.91
CA ILE A 11 32.28 1.03 -9.47
C ILE A 11 31.11 0.52 -8.60
N THR A 12 31.25 0.57 -7.28
CA THR A 12 30.19 0.12 -6.36
C THR A 12 28.95 1.01 -6.48
N VAL A 13 29.13 2.33 -6.57
CA VAL A 13 28.02 3.27 -6.78
C VAL A 13 27.34 3.03 -8.13
N ILE A 14 28.10 2.80 -9.21
CA ILE A 14 27.54 2.47 -10.53
C ILE A 14 26.76 1.15 -10.48
N ILE A 15 27.28 0.12 -9.82
CA ILE A 15 26.60 -1.17 -9.65
C ILE A 15 25.32 -1.00 -8.84
N VAL A 16 25.33 -0.25 -7.74
CA VAL A 16 24.14 0.01 -6.92
C VAL A 16 23.10 0.80 -7.71
N LEU A 17 23.50 1.81 -8.48
CA LEU A 17 22.60 2.61 -9.32
C LEU A 17 21.99 1.79 -10.46
N THR A 18 22.78 0.91 -11.09
CA THR A 18 22.30 0.05 -12.18
C THR A 18 21.40 -1.08 -11.67
N LEU A 19 21.71 -1.70 -10.52
CA LEU A 19 20.85 -2.70 -9.89
C LEU A 19 19.54 -2.10 -9.37
N ARG A 20 19.55 -0.85 -8.86
CA ARG A 20 18.33 -0.15 -8.47
C ARG A 20 17.36 0.08 -9.64
N ASN A 21 17.88 0.04 -10.88
CA ASN A 21 17.10 0.20 -12.11
C ASN A 21 16.57 -1.12 -12.69
N THR A 22 16.73 -2.24 -11.96
CA THR A 22 16.01 -3.47 -12.31
C THR A 22 14.52 -3.19 -12.21
N LYS A 23 13.86 -3.14 -13.38
CA LYS A 23 12.41 -2.97 -13.50
C LYS A 23 11.73 -3.86 -12.48
N ARG A 24 10.90 -3.28 -11.60
CA ARG A 24 10.10 -4.04 -10.64
C ARG A 24 9.29 -5.05 -11.44
N VAL A 25 9.67 -6.32 -11.34
CA VAL A 25 8.97 -7.40 -12.05
C VAL A 25 7.60 -7.50 -11.42
N ALA A 26 6.55 -7.45 -12.24
CA ALA A 26 5.19 -7.68 -11.76
C ALA A 26 5.12 -9.13 -11.25
N LEU A 27 4.77 -9.32 -9.97
CA LEU A 27 4.64 -10.67 -9.42
C LEU A 27 3.35 -11.32 -9.94
N GLU A 28 3.43 -12.51 -10.55
CA GLU A 28 2.23 -13.25 -10.99
C GLU A 28 1.44 -13.89 -9.83
N ASN A 29 2.04 -13.97 -8.64
CA ASN A 29 1.40 -14.46 -7.41
C ASN A 29 1.00 -13.28 -6.50
N PRO A 30 -0.04 -13.44 -5.65
CA PRO A 30 -0.35 -12.44 -4.64
C PRO A 30 0.84 -12.24 -3.69
N LEU A 31 1.13 -10.98 -3.38
CA LEU A 31 2.19 -10.61 -2.46
C LEU A 31 1.59 -10.36 -1.08
N ILE A 32 1.92 -11.24 -0.13
CA ILE A 32 1.55 -11.08 1.28
C ILE A 32 2.75 -10.50 2.02
N LEU A 33 2.57 -9.31 2.59
CA LEU A 33 3.56 -8.64 3.42
C LEU A 33 3.09 -8.69 4.87
N ASN A 34 3.95 -9.21 5.75
CA ASN A 34 3.73 -9.16 7.18
C ASN A 34 4.92 -8.45 7.82
N ARG A 35 4.68 -7.25 8.38
CA ARG A 35 5.66 -6.53 9.20
C ARG A 35 5.16 -6.60 10.63
N THR A 36 5.82 -7.43 11.42
CA THR A 36 5.48 -7.71 12.82
C THR A 36 5.22 -6.42 13.60
N GLY A 37 4.02 -6.31 14.19
CA GLY A 37 3.62 -5.15 14.99
C GLY A 37 3.40 -3.85 14.20
N GLN A 38 3.39 -3.90 12.86
CA GLN A 38 3.25 -2.72 12.03
C GLN A 38 2.07 -2.79 11.09
N TYR A 39 2.11 -3.73 10.15
CA TYR A 39 1.04 -3.91 9.18
C TYR A 39 1.04 -5.30 8.56
N HIS A 40 -0.13 -5.68 8.06
CA HIS A 40 -0.35 -6.81 7.20
C HIS A 40 -0.91 -6.30 5.87
N ALA A 41 -0.32 -6.70 4.75
CA ALA A 41 -0.81 -6.31 3.43
C ALA A 41 -0.97 -7.54 2.53
N ILE A 42 -2.09 -7.61 1.81
CA ILE A 42 -2.32 -8.59 0.77
C ILE A 42 -2.50 -7.82 -0.53
N LEU A 43 -1.56 -7.96 -1.44
CA LEU A 43 -1.57 -7.32 -2.74
C LEU A 43 -1.87 -8.38 -3.79
N ALA A 44 -2.90 -8.16 -4.60
CA ALA A 44 -3.21 -9.03 -5.72
C ALA A 44 -2.00 -9.18 -6.67
N PRO A 45 -1.95 -10.22 -7.52
CA PRO A 45 -0.96 -10.35 -8.56
C PRO A 45 -0.74 -9.03 -9.32
N LYS A 46 0.50 -8.73 -9.65
CA LYS A 46 0.96 -7.56 -10.41
C LYS A 46 0.86 -6.22 -9.66
N LEU A 47 0.40 -6.23 -8.41
CA LEU A 47 0.32 -5.05 -7.55
C LEU A 47 1.47 -4.94 -6.54
N ASN A 48 2.58 -5.65 -6.73
CA ASN A 48 3.76 -5.54 -5.87
C ASN A 48 4.39 -4.12 -5.87
N VAL A 49 4.13 -3.33 -6.89
CA VAL A 49 4.48 -1.90 -6.94
C VAL A 49 3.81 -1.08 -5.84
N ALA A 50 2.60 -1.46 -5.42
CA ALA A 50 1.86 -0.80 -4.35
C ALA A 50 2.54 -0.95 -2.98
N GLN A 51 3.54 -1.85 -2.85
CA GLN A 51 4.31 -2.02 -1.62
C GLN A 51 4.90 -0.70 -1.12
N THR A 52 5.49 0.12 -2.00
CA THR A 52 6.09 1.40 -1.59
C THR A 52 5.03 2.37 -1.07
N PHE A 53 3.86 2.39 -1.69
CA PHE A 53 2.75 3.21 -1.23
C PHE A 53 2.27 2.74 0.15
N VAL A 54 2.00 1.45 0.32
CA VAL A 54 1.59 0.83 1.59
C VAL A 54 2.60 1.09 2.71
N GLU A 55 3.90 0.91 2.43
CA GLU A 55 4.97 1.16 3.41
C GLU A 55 5.02 2.65 3.81
N THR A 56 4.79 3.56 2.87
CA THR A 56 4.78 5.00 3.13
C THR A 56 3.57 5.38 4.01
N VAL A 57 2.38 4.83 3.73
CA VAL A 57 1.20 5.02 4.58
C VAL A 57 1.44 4.46 5.97
N ALA A 58 1.95 3.23 6.07
CA ALA A 58 2.21 2.58 7.35
C ALA A 58 3.21 3.35 8.20
N LYS A 59 4.22 3.99 7.58
CA LYS A 59 5.19 4.86 8.25
C LYS A 59 4.56 6.14 8.80
N GLN A 60 3.57 6.71 8.11
CA GLN A 60 2.90 7.93 8.58
C GLN A 60 1.92 7.71 9.73
N LEU A 61 1.49 6.46 9.92
CA LEU A 61 0.56 6.03 10.96
C LEU A 61 1.27 5.29 12.12
N SER A 62 2.61 5.31 12.18
CA SER A 62 3.39 4.62 13.22
C SER A 62 2.97 5.04 14.63
N ASP A 63 2.74 6.33 14.82
CA ASP A 63 2.54 6.93 16.14
C ASP A 63 1.13 6.65 16.68
N MET A 64 0.19 6.27 15.80
CA MET A 64 -1.19 5.95 16.17
C MET A 64 -1.40 4.49 16.55
N ARG A 65 -0.38 3.64 16.40
CA ARG A 65 -0.48 2.20 16.71
C ARG A 65 -0.67 1.93 18.20
N GLU A 66 -0.16 2.81 19.05
CA GLU A 66 -0.26 2.67 20.52
C GLU A 66 -1.67 2.96 21.04
N ALA A 67 -2.54 3.56 20.23
CA ALA A 67 -3.87 3.97 20.67
C ALA A 67 -4.88 2.79 20.77
N ASN A 68 -4.57 1.59 20.26
CA ASN A 68 -5.49 0.43 20.20
C ASN A 68 -6.90 0.76 19.68
N GLN A 69 -6.98 1.71 18.74
CA GLN A 69 -8.23 2.15 18.13
C GLN A 69 -8.45 1.49 16.77
N ASP A 70 -9.73 1.29 16.44
CA ASP A 70 -10.15 0.66 15.19
C ASP A 70 -10.70 1.73 14.22
N SER A 71 -10.42 1.55 12.94
CA SER A 71 -10.99 2.36 11.86
C SER A 71 -12.03 1.55 11.09
N ALA A 72 -12.97 2.21 10.42
CA ALA A 72 -13.70 1.60 9.33
C ALA A 72 -12.74 1.27 8.17
N THR A 73 -13.18 0.38 7.28
CA THR A 73 -12.43 0.08 6.06
C THR A 73 -12.56 1.23 5.08
N GLN A 74 -11.45 1.95 4.89
CA GLN A 74 -11.36 3.07 3.95
C GLN A 74 -10.98 2.54 2.57
N CYS A 75 -11.81 2.84 1.57
CA CYS A 75 -11.66 2.36 0.20
C CYS A 75 -11.13 3.46 -0.73
N PHE A 76 -10.17 3.09 -1.57
CA PHE A 76 -9.54 4.04 -2.49
C PHE A 76 -9.35 3.43 -3.88
N GLU A 77 -9.49 4.29 -4.88
CA GLU A 77 -8.94 4.10 -6.21
C GLU A 77 -7.55 4.75 -6.28
N VAL A 78 -6.60 4.00 -6.82
CA VAL A 78 -5.19 4.39 -6.85
C VAL A 78 -4.67 4.31 -8.27
N ARG A 79 -4.18 5.44 -8.79
CA ARG A 79 -3.45 5.50 -10.07
C ARG A 79 -1.99 5.83 -9.77
N ASP A 80 -1.18 4.79 -9.79
CA ASP A 80 0.24 4.87 -9.52
C ASP A 80 1.02 4.88 -10.84
N PRO A 81 1.84 5.92 -11.12
CA PRO A 81 2.67 5.97 -12.32
C PRO A 81 3.60 4.77 -12.50
N GLU A 82 4.10 4.18 -11.41
CA GLU A 82 4.93 2.97 -11.46
C GLU A 82 4.11 1.72 -11.80
N ALA A 83 2.85 1.67 -11.36
CA ALA A 83 1.92 0.60 -11.74
C ALA A 83 1.48 0.71 -13.20
N ALA A 84 1.25 1.93 -13.69
CA ALA A 84 0.92 2.19 -15.09
C ALA A 84 2.02 1.70 -16.05
N LYS A 85 3.31 1.86 -15.67
CA LYS A 85 4.44 1.31 -16.44
C LYS A 85 4.42 -0.22 -16.57
N LEU A 86 3.69 -0.91 -15.69
CA LEU A 86 3.50 -2.37 -15.70
C LEU A 86 2.11 -2.79 -16.23
N GLY A 87 1.35 -1.85 -16.82
CA GLY A 87 0.03 -2.11 -17.39
C GLY A 87 -1.11 -2.16 -16.35
N GLN A 88 -0.89 -1.59 -15.16
CA GLN A 88 -1.89 -1.46 -14.10
C GLN A 88 -2.20 0.03 -13.88
N ASP A 89 -3.02 0.61 -14.75
CA ASP A 89 -3.34 2.06 -14.69
C ASP A 89 -4.22 2.45 -13.51
N LEU A 90 -4.92 1.47 -12.91
CA LEU A 90 -5.80 1.63 -11.77
C LEU A 90 -5.78 0.36 -10.93
N TYR A 91 -5.64 0.51 -9.63
CA TYR A 91 -5.94 -0.54 -8.66
C TYR A 91 -6.78 0.02 -7.50
N LEU A 92 -7.44 -0.89 -6.78
CA LEU A 92 -8.25 -0.57 -5.62
C LEU A 92 -7.46 -0.92 -4.36
N LEU A 93 -7.51 -0.06 -3.34
CA LEU A 93 -6.83 -0.25 -2.07
C LEU A 93 -7.81 -0.03 -0.92
N ALA A 94 -7.93 -1.02 -0.04
CA ALA A 94 -8.60 -0.90 1.25
C ALA A 94 -7.56 -0.79 2.35
N ILE A 95 -7.81 0.12 3.30
CA ILE A 95 -6.98 0.33 4.48
C ILE A 95 -7.88 0.23 5.71
N THR A 96 -7.50 -0.56 6.69
CA THR A 96 -8.24 -0.72 7.96
C THR A 96 -7.26 -0.78 9.12
N MET A 97 -7.50 -0.01 10.17
CA MET A 97 -6.81 -0.18 11.45
C MET A 97 -7.63 -1.12 12.32
N ARG A 98 -7.01 -2.20 12.83
CA ARG A 98 -7.59 -3.03 13.91
C ARG A 98 -6.55 -3.29 14.98
N ASN A 99 -6.89 -2.95 16.22
CA ASN A 99 -6.05 -3.15 17.40
C ASN A 99 -4.63 -2.59 17.21
N GLY A 100 -4.51 -1.37 16.66
CA GLY A 100 -3.23 -0.73 16.39
C GLY A 100 -2.41 -1.34 15.23
N LEU A 101 -2.94 -2.35 14.54
CA LEU A 101 -2.32 -2.91 13.32
C LEU A 101 -3.06 -2.42 12.07
N LEU A 102 -2.28 -2.06 11.06
CA LEU A 102 -2.80 -1.69 9.74
C LEU A 102 -2.97 -2.92 8.86
N TYR A 103 -4.11 -3.00 8.21
CA TYR A 103 -4.46 -4.01 7.24
C TYR A 103 -4.67 -3.35 5.89
N PHE A 104 -3.94 -3.82 4.90
CA PHE A 104 -4.02 -3.33 3.52
C PHE A 104 -4.48 -4.46 2.61
N GLN A 105 -5.46 -4.18 1.76
CA GLN A 105 -5.91 -5.10 0.73
C GLN A 105 -5.90 -4.37 -0.61
N ALA A 106 -5.07 -4.81 -1.56
CA ALA A 106 -5.05 -4.26 -2.90
C ALA A 106 -5.60 -5.28 -3.91
N VAL A 107 -6.52 -4.83 -4.77
CA VAL A 107 -7.12 -5.67 -5.83
C VAL A 107 -7.20 -4.92 -7.14
N THR A 108 -7.14 -5.66 -8.25
CA THR A 108 -7.37 -5.09 -9.59
C THR A 108 -8.88 -5.05 -9.87
N PRO A 109 -9.43 -3.90 -10.33
CA PRO A 109 -10.83 -3.83 -10.74
C PRO A 109 -11.06 -4.70 -11.99
N ASP A 110 -12.25 -5.28 -12.15
CA ASP A 110 -12.59 -6.06 -13.36
C ASP A 110 -12.70 -5.15 -14.60
N GLN A 111 -13.14 -3.91 -14.39
CA GLN A 111 -13.25 -2.88 -15.41
C GLN A 111 -12.67 -1.58 -14.86
N PRO A 112 -11.60 -1.00 -15.45
CA PRO A 112 -11.00 0.24 -14.93
C PRO A 112 -11.94 1.45 -14.90
N ASN A 113 -12.93 1.47 -15.79
CA ASN A 113 -13.97 2.51 -15.85
C ASN A 113 -15.31 2.03 -15.25
N GLY A 114 -15.25 1.01 -14.39
CA GLY A 114 -16.42 0.46 -13.72
C GLY A 114 -17.08 1.44 -12.75
N ASN A 115 -18.31 1.12 -12.36
CA ASN A 115 -19.05 1.90 -11.35
C ASN A 115 -18.27 1.87 -10.00
N PRO A 116 -18.03 3.03 -9.36
CA PRO A 116 -17.41 3.10 -8.04
C PRO A 116 -18.03 2.18 -6.99
N GLU A 117 -19.34 1.96 -7.03
CA GLU A 117 -20.03 1.02 -6.11
C GLU A 117 -19.59 -0.43 -6.32
N VAL A 118 -19.36 -0.84 -7.57
CA VAL A 118 -18.88 -2.19 -7.90
C VAL A 118 -17.43 -2.35 -7.45
N HIS A 119 -16.61 -1.33 -7.66
CA HIS A 119 -15.24 -1.30 -7.14
C HIS A 119 -15.21 -1.44 -5.62
N ARG A 120 -16.04 -0.64 -4.94
CA ARG A 120 -16.16 -0.65 -3.48
C ARG A 120 -16.63 -2.01 -2.97
N HIS A 121 -17.69 -2.57 -3.56
CA HIS A 121 -18.23 -3.87 -3.16
C HIS A 121 -17.18 -4.97 -3.26
N LYS A 122 -16.49 -5.08 -4.40
CA LYS A 122 -15.41 -6.06 -4.62
C LYS A 122 -14.27 -5.88 -3.61
N LEU A 123 -13.86 -4.63 -3.38
CA LEU A 123 -12.78 -4.33 -2.46
C LEU A 123 -13.15 -4.64 -1.01
N LEU A 124 -14.38 -4.31 -0.59
CA LEU A 124 -14.90 -4.63 0.73
C LEU A 124 -15.04 -6.12 0.94
N GLU A 125 -15.50 -6.87 -0.06
CA GLU A 125 -15.55 -8.34 -0.01
C GLU A 125 -14.15 -8.93 0.19
N ALA A 126 -13.16 -8.47 -0.57
CA ALA A 126 -11.77 -8.90 -0.43
C ALA A 126 -11.20 -8.55 0.96
N ALA A 127 -11.44 -7.33 1.45
CA ALA A 127 -11.00 -6.89 2.77
C ALA A 127 -11.70 -7.69 3.89
N HIS A 128 -13.00 -7.94 3.76
CA HIS A 128 -13.77 -8.73 4.71
C HIS A 128 -13.21 -10.16 4.81
N ASN A 129 -12.93 -10.80 3.67
CA ASN A 129 -12.34 -12.13 3.62
C ASN A 129 -10.94 -12.16 4.24
N ALA A 130 -10.11 -11.15 3.97
CA ALA A 130 -8.78 -11.02 4.58
C ALA A 130 -8.85 -10.82 6.11
N LEU A 131 -9.88 -10.11 6.58
CA LEU A 131 -10.09 -9.77 7.99
C LEU A 131 -10.96 -10.79 8.75
N ALA A 132 -11.48 -11.83 8.10
CA ALA A 132 -12.45 -12.76 8.68
C ALA A 132 -11.97 -13.46 9.96
N ARG A 133 -10.64 -13.63 10.11
CA ARG A 133 -10.02 -14.26 11.29
C ARG A 133 -9.43 -13.24 12.29
N ILE A 134 -9.59 -11.95 12.03
CA ILE A 134 -9.04 -10.87 12.84
C ILE A 134 -10.22 -10.19 13.53
N PRO A 135 -10.48 -10.45 14.82
CA PRO A 135 -11.61 -9.84 15.51
C PRO A 135 -11.47 -8.32 15.54
N VAL A 136 -12.61 -7.63 15.47
CA VAL A 136 -12.70 -6.23 15.89
C VAL A 136 -12.50 -6.23 17.40
N ALA A 137 -11.45 -5.56 17.87
CA ALA A 137 -11.03 -5.63 19.27
C ALA A 137 -10.94 -4.24 19.91
N GLY A 138 -10.87 -3.17 19.11
CA GLY A 138 -10.94 -1.79 19.56
C GLY A 138 -12.33 -1.19 19.38
N THR A 139 -12.53 -0.01 19.93
CA THR A 139 -13.69 0.84 19.62
C THR A 139 -13.45 1.55 18.30
N HIS A 140 -14.45 1.52 17.41
CA HIS A 140 -14.44 2.36 16.22
C HIS A 140 -14.30 3.84 16.60
N ASN A 141 -13.41 4.55 15.91
CA ASN A 141 -13.17 5.97 16.11
C ASN A 141 -13.15 6.70 14.77
N ASP A 142 -14.12 7.59 14.54
CA ASP A 142 -14.20 8.43 13.33
C ASP A 142 -12.93 9.27 13.12
N GLY A 143 -12.27 9.71 14.20
CA GLY A 143 -10.98 10.40 14.10
C GLY A 143 -9.87 9.51 13.53
N MET A 144 -9.93 8.20 13.78
CA MET A 144 -8.99 7.25 13.18
C MET A 144 -9.23 7.09 11.68
N ASP A 145 -10.49 7.16 11.23
CA ASP A 145 -10.81 7.15 9.80
C ASP A 145 -10.19 8.36 9.10
N GLU A 146 -10.36 9.56 9.65
CA GLU A 146 -9.75 10.78 9.13
C GLU A 146 -8.22 10.68 9.08
N HIS A 147 -7.61 10.13 10.12
CA HIS A 147 -6.18 9.92 10.18
C HIS A 147 -5.66 8.95 9.11
N VAL A 148 -6.39 7.85 8.86
CA VAL A 148 -6.08 6.90 7.78
C VAL A 148 -6.20 7.59 6.42
N ILE A 149 -7.29 8.30 6.17
CA ILE A 149 -7.52 9.02 4.91
C ILE A 149 -6.44 10.10 4.68
N ALA A 150 -6.12 10.89 5.70
CA ALA A 150 -5.11 11.94 5.62
C ALA A 150 -3.71 11.37 5.38
N SER A 151 -3.38 10.24 6.00
CA SER A 151 -2.08 9.58 5.82
C SER A 151 -1.96 8.92 4.44
N ALA A 152 -3.03 8.29 3.94
CA ALA A 152 -3.10 7.79 2.59
C ALA A 152 -2.90 8.92 1.56
N SER A 153 -3.59 10.04 1.75
CA SER A 153 -3.51 11.21 0.87
C SER A 153 -2.11 11.85 0.86
N ARG A 154 -1.49 12.02 2.04
CA ARG A 154 -0.12 12.53 2.17
C ARG A 154 0.89 11.60 1.50
N ALA A 155 0.79 10.29 1.73
CA ALA A 155 1.67 9.31 1.10
C ALA A 155 1.51 9.30 -0.43
N ALA A 156 0.28 9.43 -0.93
CA ALA A 156 0.01 9.49 -2.37
C ALA A 156 0.65 10.74 -2.98
N HIS A 157 0.50 11.90 -2.34
CA HIS A 157 1.15 13.14 -2.76
C HIS A 157 2.68 13.03 -2.78
N GLN A 158 3.31 12.42 -1.77
CA GLN A 158 4.77 12.22 -1.71
C GLN A 158 5.30 11.36 -2.85
N LEU A 159 4.49 10.41 -3.34
CA LEU A 159 4.86 9.46 -4.38
C LEU A 159 4.36 9.85 -5.77
N GLY A 160 3.65 10.98 -5.90
CA GLY A 160 3.04 11.39 -7.17
C GLY A 160 1.90 10.46 -7.63
N ILE A 161 1.25 9.78 -6.70
CA ILE A 161 0.12 8.87 -6.93
C ILE A 161 -1.18 9.67 -6.88
N GLN A 162 -2.10 9.41 -7.82
CA GLN A 162 -3.45 9.95 -7.74
C GLN A 162 -4.30 9.01 -6.89
N LEU A 163 -4.88 9.56 -5.82
CA LEU A 163 -5.71 8.82 -4.88
C LEU A 163 -7.12 9.42 -4.86
N ARG A 164 -8.13 8.57 -5.03
CA ARG A 164 -9.54 8.95 -4.93
C ARG A 164 -10.23 8.07 -3.90
N LYS A 165 -10.86 8.67 -2.89
CA LYS A 165 -11.68 7.92 -1.93
C LYS A 165 -12.97 7.44 -2.61
N ILE A 166 -13.40 6.24 -2.25
CA ILE A 166 -14.70 5.67 -2.64
C ILE A 166 -15.55 5.62 -1.37
N ASP A 167 -16.66 6.37 -1.36
CA ASP A 167 -17.56 6.46 -0.21
C ASP A 167 -18.54 5.28 -0.14
#